data_AF-A0A2D6Q9E6-F1
#
_entry.id   AF-A0A2D6Q9E6-F1
#
_cell.length_a   1.000
_cell.length_b   1.000
_cell.length_c   1.000
_cell.angle_alpha   90.00
_cell.angle_beta   90.00
_cell.angle_gamma   90.00
#
_symmetry.space_group_name_H-M   'P 1'
#
loop_
_entity.id
_entity.type
_entity.pdbx_description
1 polymer ?
#
loop_
_entity_poly.entity_id
_entity_poly.type
_entity_poly.pdbx_seq_one_letter_code
_entity_poly.pdbx_strand_id
1 'polypeptide(L)'
;MAIQTECAKLLQVFVIEYSELSKQFIEYDTFYLDNGIEFYPLPKSKLLVLLFQDGDNDYVFTTIRRWTLKKEEYYKSLMGDILNVEVSGNSSHK
;
A
#
# COMPACT_ATOMS: atom_id res chain seq x y z
N MET A 1 3.15 12.39 -19.51
CA MET A 1 3.22 11.38 -18.43
C MET A 1 2.15 10.35 -18.73
N ALA A 2 2.52 9.08 -18.85
CA ALA A 2 1.55 7.99 -18.87
C ALA A 2 1.37 7.53 -17.42
N ILE A 3 0.13 7.53 -16.93
CA ILE A 3 -0.21 6.88 -15.66
C ILE A 3 -0.46 5.41 -16.01
N GLN A 4 0.39 4.51 -15.53
CA GLN A 4 0.08 3.09 -15.59
C GLN A 4 -1.01 2.83 -14.55
N THR A 5 -2.17 2.40 -15.03
CA THR A 5 -3.31 2.03 -14.18
C THR A 5 -3.39 0.52 -14.15
N GLU A 6 -3.12 -0.07 -13.00
CA GLU A 6 -3.27 -1.51 -12.76
C GLU A 6 -4.50 -1.73 -11.88
N CYS A 7 -5.15 -2.89 -12.01
CA CYS A 7 -6.33 -3.23 -11.21
C CYS A 7 -5.94 -4.25 -10.15
N ALA A 8 -6.34 -4.03 -8.90
CA ALA A 8 -6.09 -4.97 -7.80
C ALA A 8 -7.34 -5.16 -6.94
N LYS A 9 -7.63 -6.40 -6.57
CA LYS A 9 -8.73 -6.72 -5.66
C LYS A 9 -8.28 -6.56 -4.21
N LEU A 10 -9.01 -5.78 -3.42
CA LEU A 10 -8.76 -5.66 -1.98
C LEU A 10 -9.30 -6.91 -1.27
N LEU A 11 -8.41 -7.79 -0.81
CA LEU A 11 -8.80 -9.03 -0.15
C LEU A 11 -9.14 -8.82 1.32
N GLN A 12 -8.32 -8.06 2.04
CA GLN A 12 -8.47 -7.92 3.49
C GLN A 12 -7.87 -6.60 3.99
N VAL A 13 -8.49 -6.05 5.02
CA VAL A 13 -7.99 -4.89 5.77
C VAL A 13 -7.67 -5.31 7.20
N PHE A 14 -6.42 -5.12 7.61
CA PHE A 14 -5.97 -5.35 8.99
C PHE A 14 -5.75 -4.02 9.69
N VAL A 15 -6.26 -3.92 10.92
CA VAL A 15 -5.92 -2.83 11.85
C VAL A 15 -4.84 -3.36 12.76
N ILE A 16 -3.68 -2.71 12.80
CA ILE A 16 -2.50 -3.20 13.51
C ILE A 16 -1.77 -2.06 14.21
N GLU A 17 -1.13 -2.31 15.34
CA GLU A 17 -0.22 -1.35 15.97
C GLU A 17 1.17 -1.45 15.34
N TYR A 18 1.87 -0.32 15.19
CA TYR A 18 3.23 -0.28 14.63
C TYR A 18 4.19 -1.30 15.28
N SER A 19 4.06 -1.54 16.60
CA SER A 19 4.90 -2.47 17.35
C SER A 19 4.76 -3.93 16.95
N GLU A 20 3.69 -4.29 16.23
CA GLU A 20 3.46 -5.66 15.76
C GLU A 20 4.10 -5.92 14.38
N LEU A 21 4.54 -4.86 13.68
CA LEU A 21 5.22 -5.00 12.40
C LEU A 21 6.67 -5.39 12.58
N SER A 22 7.14 -6.38 11.81
CA SER A 22 8.56 -6.68 11.74
C SER A 22 9.29 -5.59 10.96
N LYS A 23 10.58 -5.40 11.28
CA LYS A 23 11.43 -4.45 10.56
C LYS A 23 11.48 -4.76 9.06
N GLN A 24 11.57 -6.03 8.70
CA GLN A 24 11.63 -6.49 7.31
C GLN A 24 10.34 -6.18 6.55
N PHE A 25 9.19 -6.29 7.21
CA PHE A 25 7.91 -5.96 6.57
C PHE A 25 7.75 -4.46 6.36
N ILE A 26 8.20 -3.64 7.34
CA ILE A 26 8.27 -2.18 7.17
C ILE A 26 9.17 -1.84 5.98
N GLU A 27 10.37 -2.42 5.89
CA GLU A 27 11.29 -2.18 4.78
C GLU A 27 10.68 -2.60 3.42
N TYR A 28 10.07 -3.78 3.34
CA TYR A 28 9.39 -4.27 2.13
C TYR A 28 8.33 -3.28 1.63
N ASP A 29 7.47 -2.79 2.52
CA ASP A 29 6.29 -2.01 2.14
C ASP A 29 6.59 -0.51 1.99
N THR A 30 7.61 -0.01 2.69
CA THR A 30 7.96 1.42 2.68
C THR A 30 9.02 1.80 1.66
N PHE A 31 9.67 0.80 1.06
CA PHE A 31 10.73 0.98 0.07
C PHE A 31 10.22 1.67 -1.20
N TYR A 32 10.99 2.64 -1.67
CA TYR A 32 10.85 3.22 -2.99
C TYR A 32 12.20 3.65 -3.55
N LEU A 33 12.26 3.81 -4.88
CA LEU A 33 13.44 4.29 -5.58
C LEU A 33 13.25 5.77 -5.94
N ASP A 34 14.05 6.63 -5.33
CA ASP A 34 14.19 8.05 -5.71
C ASP A 34 15.65 8.47 -5.54
N ASN A 35 16.40 8.54 -6.64
CA ASN A 35 17.85 8.80 -6.67
C ASN A 35 18.69 7.89 -5.72
N GLY A 36 18.13 6.76 -5.28
CA GLY A 36 18.70 5.89 -4.27
C GLY A 36 17.64 4.97 -3.66
N ILE A 37 18.04 4.22 -2.62
CA ILE A 37 17.14 3.42 -1.79
C ILE A 37 16.57 4.32 -0.71
N GLU A 38 15.26 4.54 -0.74
CA GLU A 38 14.55 5.39 0.21
C GLU A 38 13.37 4.66 0.87
N PHE A 39 12.95 5.12 2.04
CA PHE A 39 11.83 4.56 2.81
C PHE A 39 10.91 5.66 3.32
N TYR A 40 9.61 5.58 3.04
CA TYR A 40 8.70 6.62 3.53
C TYR A 40 8.38 6.42 5.02
N PRO A 41 8.30 7.50 5.83
CA PRO A 41 8.13 7.37 7.26
C PRO A 41 6.71 6.94 7.65
N LEU A 42 6.64 5.93 8.50
CA LEU A 42 5.40 5.47 9.14
C LEU A 42 5.23 6.08 10.53
N PRO A 43 4.01 6.48 10.94
CA PRO A 43 3.75 6.86 12.32
C PRO A 43 3.87 5.64 13.24
N LYS A 44 4.49 5.82 14.40
CA LYS A 44 4.60 4.79 15.45
C LYS A 44 3.28 4.68 16.24
N SER A 45 2.20 4.35 15.53
CA SER A 45 0.84 4.29 16.05
C SER A 45 0.08 3.15 15.39
N LYS A 46 -1.25 3.14 15.57
CA LYS A 46 -2.17 2.33 14.77
C LYS A 46 -2.01 2.61 13.28
N LEU A 47 -2.06 1.54 12.49
CA LEU A 47 -1.89 1.49 11.05
C LEU A 47 -2.97 0.60 10.43
N LEU A 48 -3.08 0.69 9.12
CA LEU A 48 -3.83 -0.23 8.28
C LEU A 48 -2.85 -0.99 7.41
N VAL A 49 -3.00 -2.31 7.33
CA VAL A 49 -2.36 -3.13 6.29
C VAL A 49 -3.46 -3.58 5.34
N LEU A 50 -3.31 -3.23 4.08
CA LEU A 50 -4.23 -3.62 3.01
C LEU A 50 -3.60 -4.76 2.24
N LEU A 51 -4.26 -5.91 2.15
CA LEU A 51 -3.84 -7.04 1.34
C LEU A 51 -4.57 -7.00 0.00
N PHE A 52 -3.82 -6.94 -1.09
CA PHE A 52 -4.31 -6.91 -2.45
C PHE A 52 -3.94 -8.17 -3.21
N GLN A 53 -4.78 -8.55 -4.16
CA GLN A 53 -4.47 -9.49 -5.24
C GLN A 53 -4.40 -8.72 -6.55
N ASP A 54 -3.27 -8.83 -7.25
CA ASP A 54 -3.10 -8.33 -8.61
C ASP A 54 -4.11 -9.04 -9.54
N GLY A 55 -4.84 -8.24 -10.34
CA GLY A 55 -5.88 -8.74 -11.23
C GLY A 55 -5.36 -9.68 -12.33
N ASP A 56 -4.08 -9.57 -12.70
CA ASP A 56 -3.55 -10.26 -13.87
C ASP A 56 -2.75 -11.54 -13.55
N ASN A 57 -2.22 -11.71 -12.33
CA ASN A 57 -1.15 -12.69 -12.11
C ASN A 57 -1.21 -13.50 -10.80
N ASP A 58 -2.34 -13.56 -10.08
CA ASP A 58 -2.49 -14.23 -8.77
C ASP A 58 -1.46 -13.82 -7.70
N TYR A 59 -0.62 -12.82 -7.97
CA TYR A 59 0.31 -12.24 -7.03
C TYR A 59 -0.46 -11.45 -5.99
N VAL A 60 -0.02 -11.55 -4.75
CA VAL A 60 -0.53 -10.73 -3.65
C VAL A 60 0.53 -9.75 -3.19
N PHE A 61 0.10 -8.57 -2.79
CA PHE A 61 0.97 -7.54 -2.23
C PHE A 61 0.25 -6.82 -1.11
N THR A 62 1.01 -6.12 -0.27
CA THR A 62 0.46 -5.28 0.79
C THR A 62 0.77 -3.81 0.57
N THR A 63 0.00 -2.95 1.25
CA THR A 63 0.40 -1.57 1.50
C THR A 63 0.02 -1.17 2.92
N ILE A 64 0.94 -0.52 3.62
CA ILE A 64 0.75 0.08 4.93
C ILE A 64 0.21 1.50 4.75
N ARG A 65 -0.88 1.82 5.44
CA ARG A 65 -1.49 3.14 5.44
C ARG A 65 -1.64 3.66 6.86
N ARG A 66 -1.57 4.98 6.99
CA ARG A 66 -1.91 5.66 8.26
C ARG A 66 -3.36 5.37 8.62
N TRP A 67 -3.60 4.94 9.84
CA TRP A 67 -4.94 4.69 10.34
C TRP A 67 -5.67 5.99 10.66
N THR A 68 -6.93 6.04 10.26
CA THR A 68 -7.99 6.87 10.85
C THR A 68 -9.28 6.07 10.81
N LEU A 69 -10.24 6.36 11.69
CA LEU A 69 -11.54 5.67 11.68
C LEU A 69 -12.20 5.74 10.30
N LYS A 70 -12.22 6.93 9.69
CA LYS A 70 -12.75 7.13 8.33
C LYS A 70 -12.05 6.27 7.27
N LYS A 71 -10.73 6.09 7.34
CA LYS A 71 -9.99 5.26 6.39
C LYS A 71 -10.25 3.77 6.62
N GLU A 72 -10.35 3.35 7.88
CA GLU A 72 -10.70 1.97 8.22
C GLU A 72 -12.07 1.61 7.65
N GLU A 73 -13.10 2.42 7.92
CA GLU A 73 -14.45 2.23 7.39
C GLU A 73 -14.46 2.23 5.86
N TYR A 74 -13.77 3.19 5.25
CA TYR A 74 -13.64 3.28 3.80
C TYR A 74 -13.04 2.01 3.19
N TYR A 75 -11.85 1.59 3.61
CA TYR A 75 -11.21 0.41 3.03
C TYR A 75 -11.98 -0.88 3.35
N LYS A 76 -12.57 -1.00 4.54
CA LYS A 76 -13.42 -2.15 4.87
C LYS A 76 -14.64 -2.23 3.95
N SER A 77 -15.22 -1.09 3.57
CA SER A 77 -16.36 -1.05 2.64
C SER A 77 -16.01 -1.49 1.22
N LEU A 78 -14.71 -1.48 0.86
CA LEU A 78 -14.17 -1.87 -0.44
C LEU A 78 -13.61 -3.31 -0.46
N MET A 79 -13.69 -4.05 0.64
CA MET A 79 -13.20 -5.43 0.66
C MET A 79 -14.00 -6.29 -0.33
N GLY A 80 -13.30 -6.97 -1.22
CA GLY A 80 -13.87 -7.75 -2.32
C GLY A 80 -13.95 -6.98 -3.64
N ASP A 81 -13.78 -5.66 -3.65
CA ASP A 81 -13.86 -4.84 -4.86
C ASP A 81 -12.51 -4.76 -5.57
N ILE A 82 -12.57 -4.54 -6.89
CA ILE A 82 -11.42 -4.25 -7.75
C ILE A 82 -11.19 -2.74 -7.75
N LEU A 83 -9.99 -2.32 -7.37
CA LEU A 83 -9.58 -0.93 -7.28
C LEU A 83 -8.53 -0.60 -8.33
N ASN A 84 -8.60 0.63 -8.86
CA ASN A 84 -7.53 1.18 -9.68
C ASN A 84 -6.33 1.54 -8.79
N VAL A 85 -5.17 1.01 -9.15
CA VAL A 85 -3.88 1.33 -8.56
C VAL A 85 -3.15 2.23 -9.54
N GLU A 86 -2.93 3.46 -9.12
CA GLU A 86 -2.21 4.46 -9.91
C GLU A 86 -0.77 4.56 -9.42
N VAL A 87 0.17 4.25 -10.29
CA VAL A 87 1.60 4.49 -10.04
C VAL A 87 1.99 5.79 -10.74
N SER A 88 2.16 6.87 -9.98
CA SER A 88 2.66 8.13 -10.52
C SER A 88 4.18 8.07 -10.68
N GLY A 89 4.66 7.72 -11.89
CA GLY A 89 6.07 7.80 -12.23
C GLY A 89 6.51 9.26 -12.39
N ASN A 90 7.44 9.74 -11.54
CA ASN A 90 8.19 10.96 -11.82
C ASN A 90 9.34 10.61 -12.78
N SER A 91 9.07 10.64 -14.09
CA SER A 91 10.12 10.59 -15.11
C SER A 91 10.79 11.95 -15.22
N SER A 92 11.72 12.26 -14.30
CA SER A 92 12.64 13.39 -14.47
C SER A 92 13.66 13.03 -15.54
N HIS A 93 13.30 13.21 -16.81
CA HIS A 93 14.28 13.36 -17.88
C HIS A 93 14.74 14.82 -17.90
N LYS A 94 15.96 15.07 -17.41
CA LYS A 94 16.98 15.89 -18.08
C LYS A 94 18.28 15.90 -17.30
#